data_AF-A0A3M1B666-F1
#
_entry.id   AF-A0A3M1B666-F1
#
_cell.length_a   1.000
_cell.length_b   1.000
_cell.length_c   1.000
_cell.angle_alpha   90.00
_cell.angle_beta   90.00
_cell.angle_gamma   90.00
#
_symmetry.space_group_name_H-M   'P 1'
#
loop_
_entity.id
_entity.type
_entity.pdbx_description
1 polymer ?
#
loop_
_entity_poly.entity_id
_entity_poly.type
_entity_poly.pdbx_seq_one_letter_code
_entity_poly.pdbx_strand_id
1 'polypeptide(L)'
;DRVDGEYFWYNQNSWQGDGYYAHPVGLKKPNAFGLYDMSGNVWEWCEDSWSDRFPPRQGRVVRSRGIERVKRGGAFYFGAEFSRSSYRSFEEKGVRSPYIGFRVRGPLFPKFSHLFSQK
;
A
#
# COMPACT_ATOMS: atom_id res chain seq x y z
N ASP A 1 -2.28 -3.40 -23.72
CA ASP A 1 -2.81 -2.59 -22.60
C ASP A 1 -1.71 -1.72 -22.03
N ARG A 2 -1.84 -0.40 -22.13
CA ARG A 2 -0.81 0.55 -21.67
C ARG A 2 -1.01 0.83 -20.19
N VAL A 3 0.07 0.75 -19.42
CA VAL A 3 0.08 1.14 -18.00
C VAL A 3 -0.09 2.66 -17.89
N ASP A 4 -1.06 3.12 -17.11
CA ASP A 4 -1.26 4.55 -16.83
C ASP A 4 -0.40 4.99 -15.64
N GLY A 5 0.72 5.64 -15.95
CA GLY A 5 1.68 6.15 -14.96
C GLY A 5 1.19 7.36 -14.16
N GLU A 6 -0.02 7.87 -14.39
CA GLU A 6 -0.61 8.98 -13.62
C GLU A 6 -1.11 8.55 -12.23
N TYR A 7 -1.33 7.25 -12.02
CA TYR A 7 -1.95 6.73 -10.80
C TYR A 7 -0.98 6.07 -9.82
N PHE A 8 0.24 5.72 -10.26
CA PHE A 8 1.17 4.97 -9.41
C PHE A 8 2.64 5.11 -9.78
N TRP A 9 3.49 4.79 -8.81
CA TRP A 9 4.95 4.75 -8.92
C TRP A 9 5.48 3.33 -9.07
N TYR A 10 6.34 3.10 -10.05
CA TYR A 10 6.95 1.80 -10.36
C TYR A 10 8.29 2.02 -11.08
N ASN A 11 9.03 0.95 -11.36
CA ASN A 11 10.40 1.08 -11.83
C ASN A 11 10.58 1.96 -13.08
N GLN A 12 9.63 2.02 -14.02
CA GLN A 12 9.81 2.86 -15.21
C GLN A 12 9.57 4.35 -14.97
N ASN A 13 8.99 4.77 -13.85
CA ASN A 13 8.69 6.17 -13.57
C ASN A 13 9.22 6.67 -12.21
N SER A 14 10.10 5.91 -11.55
CA SER A 14 10.66 6.25 -10.23
C SER A 14 12.17 6.52 -10.20
N TRP A 15 12.83 6.54 -11.36
CA TRP A 15 14.25 6.89 -11.45
C TRP A 15 14.47 8.40 -11.25
N GLN A 16 15.41 8.78 -10.37
CA GLN A 16 15.72 10.19 -10.06
C GLN A 16 17.17 10.58 -10.42
N GLY A 17 17.80 9.87 -11.36
CA GLY A 17 19.12 10.21 -11.90
C GLY A 17 20.25 9.33 -11.35
N ASP A 18 20.18 8.96 -10.08
CA ASP A 18 21.19 8.16 -9.37
C ASP A 18 20.61 6.87 -8.74
N GLY A 19 19.28 6.71 -8.76
CA GLY A 19 18.61 5.59 -8.14
C GLY A 19 17.10 5.62 -8.30
N TYR A 20 16.47 4.58 -7.77
CA TYR A 20 15.03 4.51 -7.60
C TYR A 20 14.71 4.81 -6.14
N TYR A 21 13.71 5.66 -5.90
CA TYR A 21 13.30 6.02 -4.55
C TYR A 21 11.79 6.06 -4.40
N ALA A 22 11.35 5.97 -3.16
CA ALA A 22 10.00 6.36 -2.81
C ALA A 22 9.82 7.86 -3.06
N HIS A 23 8.61 8.24 -3.42
CA HIS A 23 8.24 9.63 -3.63
C HIS A 23 7.38 10.12 -2.46
N PRO A 24 7.33 11.45 -2.21
CA PRO A 24 6.34 12.01 -1.31
C PRO A 24 4.94 11.48 -1.63
N VAL A 25 4.18 11.18 -0.58
CA VAL A 25 2.82 10.63 -0.72
C VAL A 25 1.91 11.62 -1.42
N GLY A 26 0.98 11.11 -2.23
CA GLY A 26 -0.07 11.92 -2.85
C GLY A 26 0.33 12.70 -4.11
N LEU A 27 1.49 12.41 -4.70
CA LEU A 27 1.94 13.06 -5.94
C LEU A 27 1.32 12.49 -7.22
N LYS A 28 0.65 11.35 -7.14
CA LYS A 28 -0.12 10.72 -8.24
C LYS A 28 -1.61 10.92 -8.02
N LYS A 29 -2.43 10.64 -9.04
CA LYS A 29 -3.89 10.74 -8.93
C LYS A 29 -4.43 9.75 -7.90
N PRO A 30 -5.38 10.13 -7.05
CA PRO A 30 -6.04 9.20 -6.15
C PRO A 30 -6.94 8.25 -6.94
N ASN A 31 -7.25 7.09 -6.36
CA ASN A 31 -8.32 6.23 -6.88
C ASN A 31 -9.71 6.83 -6.57
N ALA A 32 -10.77 6.17 -7.04
CA ALA A 32 -12.16 6.61 -6.84
C ALA A 32 -12.60 6.71 -5.36
N PHE A 33 -11.84 6.14 -4.42
CA PHE A 33 -12.07 6.24 -2.98
C PHE A 33 -11.30 7.38 -2.32
N GLY A 34 -10.58 8.20 -3.08
CA GLY A 34 -9.73 9.27 -2.56
C GLY A 34 -8.44 8.76 -1.92
N LEU A 35 -8.04 7.51 -2.18
CA LEU A 35 -6.82 6.92 -1.64
C LEU A 35 -5.67 7.09 -2.63
N TYR A 36 -4.54 7.58 -2.12
CA TYR A 36 -3.29 7.74 -2.85
C TYR A 36 -2.35 6.57 -2.61
N ASP A 37 -1.47 6.34 -3.59
CA ASP A 37 -0.36 5.37 -3.52
C ASP A 37 -0.79 3.95 -3.12
N MET A 38 -2.02 3.55 -3.48
CA MET A 38 -2.53 2.19 -3.26
C MET A 38 -1.91 1.16 -4.22
N SER A 39 -1.38 1.67 -5.32
CA SER A 39 -0.60 0.97 -6.32
C SER A 39 0.72 1.73 -6.40
N GLY A 40 1.85 1.06 -6.21
CA GLY A 40 3.17 1.65 -6.25
C GLY A 40 3.62 2.36 -4.99
N ASN A 41 4.67 3.17 -5.16
CA ASN A 41 5.43 3.86 -4.12
C ASN A 41 6.14 2.86 -3.19
N VAL A 42 5.48 2.31 -2.19
CA VAL A 42 6.07 1.28 -1.31
C VAL A 42 5.09 0.14 -1.10
N TRP A 43 5.63 -1.05 -0.89
CA TRP A 43 4.83 -2.18 -0.43
C TRP A 43 4.26 -1.85 0.93
N GLU A 44 3.06 -2.31 1.22
CA GLU A 44 2.40 -2.05 2.49
C GLU A 44 2.17 -3.34 3.25
N TRP A 45 2.70 -3.40 4.45
CA TRP A 45 2.40 -4.46 5.40
C TRP A 45 0.90 -4.54 5.68
N CYS A 46 0.38 -5.77 5.63
CA CYS A 46 -0.96 -6.12 6.06
C CYS A 46 -0.89 -6.98 7.32
N GLU A 47 -1.94 -6.93 8.14
CA GLU A 47 -2.01 -7.71 9.39
C GLU A 47 -2.10 -9.22 9.13
N ASP A 48 -2.64 -9.60 7.97
CA ASP A 48 -2.80 -10.99 7.56
C ASP A 48 -1.49 -11.76 7.47
N SER A 49 -1.53 -13.01 7.93
CA SER A 49 -0.49 -14.01 7.68
C SER A 49 -0.53 -14.46 6.21
N TRP A 50 0.63 -14.80 5.66
CA TRP A 50 0.68 -15.34 4.29
C TRP A 50 -0.05 -16.68 4.18
N SER A 51 -0.64 -16.91 3.01
CA SER A 51 -1.15 -18.20 2.56
C SER A 51 -1.27 -18.17 1.04
N ASP A 52 -0.90 -19.28 0.41
CA ASP A 52 -1.02 -19.48 -1.04
C ASP A 52 -2.48 -19.50 -1.50
N ARG A 53 -3.41 -19.76 -0.57
CA ARG A 53 -4.84 -19.70 -0.84
C ARG A 53 -5.36 -18.31 -0.47
N PHE A 54 -6.32 -17.82 -1.25
CA PHE A 54 -7.04 -16.62 -0.86
C PHE A 54 -7.88 -16.92 0.39
N PRO A 55 -7.83 -16.02 1.39
CA PRO A 55 -8.65 -16.20 2.57
C PRO A 55 -10.14 -16.10 2.20
N PRO A 56 -11.04 -16.75 2.95
CA PRO A 56 -12.47 -16.62 2.74
C PRO A 56 -12.87 -15.13 2.76
N ARG A 57 -13.77 -14.71 1.86
CA ARG A 57 -14.26 -13.32 1.78
C ARG A 57 -15.16 -12.98 2.99
N GLN A 58 -14.56 -12.77 4.16
CA GLN A 58 -15.29 -12.40 5.37
C GLN A 58 -14.78 -11.12 6.03
N GLY A 59 -13.82 -10.42 5.40
CA GLY A 59 -13.25 -9.18 5.96
C GLY A 59 -12.56 -9.37 7.32
N ARG A 60 -12.23 -10.62 7.68
CA ARG A 60 -11.53 -10.98 8.91
C ARG A 60 -10.05 -11.18 8.62
N VAL A 61 -9.22 -10.67 9.53
CA VAL A 61 -7.78 -10.88 9.53
C VAL A 61 -7.49 -12.36 9.66
N VAL A 62 -6.67 -12.91 8.76
CA VAL A 62 -6.17 -14.28 8.87
C VAL A 62 -4.88 -14.29 9.66
N ARG A 63 -4.88 -14.96 10.81
CA ARG A 63 -3.69 -15.10 11.67
C ARG A 63 -3.26 -16.56 11.73
N SER A 64 -1.98 -16.82 11.49
CA SER A 64 -1.34 -18.13 11.68
C SER A 64 -0.05 -17.98 12.49
N ARG A 65 0.51 -19.11 12.94
CA ARG A 65 1.79 -19.13 13.69
C ARG A 65 3.00 -18.80 12.79
N GLY A 66 2.81 -18.78 11.48
CA GLY A 66 3.87 -18.47 10.51
C GLY A 66 4.44 -17.06 10.71
N ILE A 67 5.70 -16.90 10.31
CA ILE A 67 6.42 -15.62 10.40
C ILE A 67 6.16 -14.72 9.19
N GLU A 68 5.59 -15.26 8.11
CA GLU A 68 5.30 -14.52 6.89
C GLU A 68 4.05 -13.64 7.07
N ARG A 69 4.15 -12.41 6.61
CA ARG A 69 3.06 -11.43 6.61
C ARG A 69 2.82 -10.92 5.21
N VAL A 70 1.56 -10.69 4.88
CA VAL A 70 1.17 -10.20 3.55
C VAL A 70 1.70 -8.78 3.37
N LYS A 71 2.23 -8.50 2.19
CA LYS A 71 2.49 -7.15 1.68
C LYS A 71 1.76 -6.94 0.36
N ARG A 72 1.22 -5.74 0.13
CA ARG A 72 0.44 -5.39 -1.07
C ARG A 72 0.84 -4.03 -1.64
N GLY A 73 0.38 -3.74 -2.86
CA GLY A 73 0.51 -2.42 -3.47
C GLY A 73 1.63 -2.30 -4.49
N GLY A 74 2.69 -3.11 -4.45
CA GLY A 74 3.88 -2.88 -5.28
C GLY A 74 4.79 -1.81 -4.69
N ALA A 75 5.92 -1.51 -5.32
CA ALA A 75 6.78 -0.41 -4.90
C ALA A 75 7.55 0.18 -6.09
N PHE A 76 8.15 1.35 -5.86
CA PHE A 76 8.91 2.17 -6.82
C PHE A 76 10.01 1.40 -7.58
N TYR A 77 10.53 0.32 -6.98
CA TYR A 77 11.63 -0.47 -7.54
C TYR A 77 11.18 -1.61 -8.46
N PHE A 78 9.90 -1.99 -8.42
CA PHE A 78 9.39 -3.18 -9.10
C PHE A 78 8.56 -2.83 -10.34
N GLY A 79 8.35 -3.81 -11.21
CA GLY A 79 7.48 -3.70 -12.38
C GLY A 79 6.02 -3.40 -12.06
N ALA A 80 5.29 -2.85 -13.03
CA ALA A 80 3.88 -2.44 -12.87
C ALA A 80 2.93 -3.62 -12.53
N GLU A 81 3.28 -4.84 -12.93
CA GLU A 81 2.51 -6.06 -12.67
C GLU A 81 2.35 -6.38 -11.17
N PHE A 82 3.28 -5.90 -10.36
CA PHE A 82 3.27 -6.03 -8.90
C PHE A 82 2.34 -5.01 -8.22
N SER A 83 1.99 -3.93 -8.93
CA SER A 83 1.11 -2.86 -8.45
C SER A 83 -0.38 -3.13 -8.69
N ARG A 84 -0.73 -4.29 -9.26
CA ARG A 84 -2.12 -4.72 -9.41
C ARG A 84 -2.78 -4.90 -8.05
N SER A 85 -4.02 -4.44 -7.91
CA SER A 85 -4.79 -4.56 -6.66
C SER A 85 -4.94 -6.01 -6.17
N SER A 86 -5.03 -6.97 -7.11
CA SER A 86 -5.12 -8.40 -6.80
C SER A 86 -3.78 -9.03 -6.40
N TYR A 87 -2.65 -8.40 -6.71
CA TYR A 87 -1.34 -8.95 -6.40
C TYR A 87 -1.10 -8.97 -4.89
N ARG A 88 -0.47 -10.06 -4.44
CA ARG A 88 -0.07 -10.31 -3.06
C ARG A 88 1.34 -10.83 -3.06
N SER A 89 2.13 -10.35 -2.13
CA SER A 89 3.40 -10.96 -1.78
C SER A 89 3.46 -11.11 -0.26
N PHE A 90 4.57 -11.65 0.23
CA PHE A 90 4.83 -11.76 1.65
C PHE A 90 6.27 -11.43 1.93
N GLU A 91 6.54 -11.27 3.22
CA GLU A 91 7.87 -11.15 3.76
C GLU A 91 7.84 -11.59 5.23
N GLU A 92 8.98 -11.96 5.80
CA GLU A 92 9.05 -12.33 7.22
C GLU A 92 8.80 -11.11 8.13
N LYS A 93 8.08 -11.32 9.25
CA LYS A 93 7.55 -10.30 10.18
C LYS A 93 8.58 -9.42 10.91
N GLY A 94 9.86 -9.49 10.56
CA GLY A 94 10.92 -8.63 11.09
C GLY A 94 11.73 -7.90 10.00
N VAL A 95 11.49 -8.22 8.73
CA VAL A 95 12.22 -7.62 7.62
C VAL A 95 11.87 -6.15 7.50
N ARG A 96 12.90 -5.34 7.28
CA ARG A 96 12.78 -3.91 6.96
C ARG A 96 13.52 -3.68 5.66
N SER A 97 12.90 -2.91 4.78
CA SER A 97 13.43 -2.61 3.47
C SER A 97 13.01 -1.19 3.08
N PRO A 98 13.83 -0.45 2.31
CA PRO A 98 13.50 0.90 1.87
C PRO A 98 12.24 0.97 0.99
N TYR A 99 11.77 -0.16 0.46
CA TYR A 99 10.55 -0.23 -0.36
C TYR A 99 9.35 -0.88 0.35
N ILE A 100 9.40 -1.08 1.68
CA ILE A 100 8.28 -1.60 2.47
C ILE A 100 7.91 -0.60 3.57
N GLY A 101 6.69 -0.07 3.50
CA GLY A 101 6.04 0.76 4.52
C GLY A 101 4.74 0.13 5.03
N PHE A 102 3.83 0.98 5.51
CA PHE A 102 2.50 0.59 5.97
C PHE A 102 1.57 1.80 6.00
N ARG A 103 0.26 1.53 6.02
CA ARG A 103 -0.77 2.52 6.37
C ARG A 103 -1.61 1.99 7.52
N VAL A 104 -2.09 2.91 8.37
CA VAL A 104 -2.90 2.55 9.54
C VAL A 104 -4.38 2.60 9.16
N ARG A 105 -5.14 1.60 9.62
CA ARG A 105 -6.60 1.61 9.62
C ARG A 105 -7.09 1.82 11.05
N GLY A 106 -7.75 2.95 11.30
CA GLY A 106 -8.43 3.23 12.55
C GLY A 106 -9.95 3.26 12.39
N PRO A 107 -10.70 3.29 13.50
CA PRO A 107 -12.11 3.70 13.45
C PRO A 107 -12.22 5.09 12.82
N LEU A 108 -13.35 5.36 12.14
CA LEU A 108 -13.70 6.72 11.74
C LEU A 108 -13.82 7.55 13.02
N PHE A 109 -12.92 8.51 13.21
CA PHE A 109 -13.13 9.52 14.23
C PHE A 109 -14.37 10.32 13.84
N PRO A 110 -15.36 10.50 14.73
CA PRO A 110 -16.43 11.44 14.46
C PRO A 110 -15.78 12.80 14.20
N LYS A 111 -16.09 13.41 13.05
CA LYS A 111 -15.72 14.80 12.80
C LYS A 111 -16.31 15.62 13.94
N PHE A 112 -15.47 16.29 14.73
CA PHE A 112 -15.94 17.34 15.63
C PHE A 112 -16.36 18.53 14.77
N SER A 113 -17.56 18.45 14.17
CA SER A 113 -18.28 19.63 13.71
C SER A 113 -19.01 20.20 14.94
N HIS A 114 -18.69 21.45 15.28
CA HIS A 114 -19.22 22.27 16.38
C HIS A 114 -18.36 22.36 17.64
N LEU A 115 -17.22 23.05 17.56
CA LEU A 115 -16.73 23.84 18.70
C LEU A 115 -15.94 25.07 18.20
N PHE A 116 -16.52 25.93 17.38
CA PHE A 116 -16.18 27.36 17.34
C PHE A 116 -17.39 28.15 16.82
N SER A 117 -18.36 28.35 17.71
CA SER A 117 -19.25 29.48 17.65
C SER A 117 -19.27 30.12 19.04
N GLN A 118 -18.76 31.34 19.09
CA GLN A 118 -18.83 32.31 20.19
C GLN A 118 -17.98 32.02 21.45
N LYS A 119 -16.89 32.77 21.61
CA LYS A 119 -16.90 34.05 22.34
C LYS A 119 -15.85 34.98 21.76
#